data_AF-D1QR51-F1
#
_entry.id   AF-D1QR51-F1
#
_cell.length_a   1.000
_cell.length_b   1.000
_cell.length_c   1.000
_cell.angle_alpha   90.00
_cell.angle_beta   90.00
_cell.angle_gamma   90.00
#
_symmetry.space_group_name_H-M   'P 1'
#
loop_
_entity.id
_entity.type
_entity.pdbx_description
1 polymer ?
#
loop_
_entity_poly.entity_id
_entity_poly.type
_entity_poly.pdbx_seq_one_letter_code
_entity_poly.pdbx_strand_id
1 'polypeptide(L)'
;MAAIEFPQVLSRGCGMDIHKEVVVATVRGDGIRKETQSYDTFTRSLTELREWLMSLGITHVAMESTGVYWKPIYNVFEGNIPHIWIVNARHIKNVPGHKTDRNDSEWICQLLMVGLLKPSFIPPREQRELRDLTRFRRKVIQMVSANKNRIIRTLEDGNVKLSSVLSDTSGSTATKLIDMLCDGRELTLQDIDDIRHKRCHHSSEEMLEACTGYMTGHKIYTCCDASVSATAN
;
A
#
# COMPACT_ATOMS: atom_id res chain seq x y z
N MET A 1 23.77 34.48 -19.48
CA MET A 1 23.18 33.38 -20.28
C MET A 1 21.87 33.89 -20.84
N ALA A 2 21.63 33.77 -22.15
CA ALA A 2 20.33 34.12 -22.72
C ALA A 2 19.29 33.13 -22.17
N ALA A 3 18.27 33.64 -21.49
CA ALA A 3 17.15 32.81 -21.03
C ALA A 3 16.35 32.38 -22.26
N ILE A 4 16.16 31.07 -22.45
CA ILE A 4 15.28 30.55 -23.48
C ILE A 4 13.86 30.68 -22.95
N GLU A 5 13.05 31.55 -23.56
CA GLU A 5 11.64 31.70 -23.22
C GLU A 5 10.80 30.72 -24.05
N PHE A 6 9.93 29.99 -23.36
CA PHE A 6 8.95 29.11 -23.98
C PHE A 6 7.59 29.80 -23.98
N PRO A 7 6.78 29.63 -25.04
CA PRO A 7 5.43 30.19 -25.08
C PRO A 7 4.58 29.59 -23.95
N GLN A 8 3.89 30.46 -23.23
CA GLN A 8 2.95 30.08 -22.19
C GLN A 8 1.67 29.52 -22.83
N VAL A 9 1.30 28.30 -22.46
CA VAL A 9 0.11 27.60 -22.96
C VAL A 9 -1.06 27.75 -21.98
N LEU A 10 -0.78 27.78 -20.68
CA LEU A 10 -1.79 27.94 -19.62
C LEU A 10 -1.80 29.36 -19.08
N SER A 11 -2.98 29.94 -18.82
CA SER A 11 -3.07 31.29 -18.26
C SER A 11 -2.58 31.36 -16.82
N ARG A 12 -2.94 30.40 -15.98
CA ARG A 12 -2.59 30.35 -14.54
C ARG A 12 -2.39 28.92 -14.05
N GLY A 13 -1.23 28.65 -13.46
CA GLY A 13 -0.86 27.32 -13.01
C GLY A 13 -0.01 27.30 -11.74
N CYS A 14 0.02 26.14 -11.10
CA CYS A 14 0.81 25.87 -9.91
C CYS A 14 1.60 24.56 -10.04
N GLY A 15 2.89 24.61 -9.74
CA GLY A 15 3.72 23.41 -9.57
C GLY A 15 3.96 23.14 -8.09
N MET A 16 3.86 21.88 -7.68
CA MET A 16 4.01 21.46 -6.29
C MET A 16 5.03 20.36 -6.15
N ASP A 17 5.96 20.53 -5.22
CA ASP A 17 6.80 19.45 -4.71
C ASP A 17 6.25 18.99 -3.35
N ILE A 18 6.06 17.68 -3.21
CA ILE A 18 5.34 17.09 -2.07
C ILE A 18 6.28 16.16 -1.33
N HIS A 19 6.49 16.47 -0.06
CA HIS A 19 7.13 15.59 0.91
C HIS A 19 6.13 15.11 1.95
N LYS A 20 6.60 14.29 2.88
CA LYS A 20 5.77 13.73 3.94
C LYS A 20 5.15 14.82 4.83
N GLU A 21 5.92 15.85 5.19
CA GLU A 21 5.56 16.86 6.20
C GLU A 21 5.30 18.24 5.61
N VAL A 22 5.84 18.51 4.42
CA VAL A 22 5.78 19.83 3.77
C VAL A 22 5.40 19.67 2.31
N VAL A 23 4.60 20.61 1.82
CA VAL A 23 4.35 20.85 0.40
C VAL A 23 4.84 22.24 0.03
N VAL A 24 5.63 22.33 -1.04
CA VAL A 24 6.12 23.60 -1.59
C VAL A 24 5.39 23.86 -2.90
N ALA A 25 4.71 25.00 -2.99
CA ALA A 25 3.85 25.35 -4.11
C ALA A 25 4.32 26.65 -4.76
N THR A 26 4.63 26.59 -6.06
CA THR A 26 4.93 27.76 -6.88
C THR A 26 3.76 28.07 -7.79
N VAL A 27 3.30 29.33 -7.79
CA VAL A 27 2.28 29.84 -8.70
C VAL A 27 2.89 30.73 -9.78
N ARG A 28 2.30 30.72 -10.99
CA ARG A 28 2.64 31.62 -12.09
C ARG A 28 1.44 31.79 -13.02
N GLY A 29 1.32 32.96 -13.65
CA GLY A 29 0.32 33.19 -14.68
C GLY A 29 -0.01 34.65 -14.95
N ASP A 30 -1.04 34.86 -15.74
CA ASP A 30 -1.48 36.18 -16.19
C ASP A 30 -2.02 37.01 -15.04
N GLY A 31 -1.40 38.18 -14.83
CA GLY A 31 -1.78 39.10 -13.77
C GLY A 31 -1.32 38.69 -12.36
N ILE A 32 -0.50 37.64 -12.22
CA ILE A 32 0.07 37.23 -10.93
C ILE A 32 1.60 37.14 -11.03
N ARG A 33 2.29 37.58 -9.97
CA ARG A 33 3.76 37.40 -9.87
C ARG A 33 4.07 35.95 -9.53
N LYS A 34 5.24 35.47 -9.95
CA LYS A 34 5.76 34.19 -9.49
C LYS A 34 5.96 34.26 -7.98
N GLU A 35 5.30 33.38 -7.24
CA GLU A 35 5.39 33.30 -5.79
C GLU A 35 5.49 31.83 -5.39
N THR A 36 6.31 31.55 -4.37
CA THR A 36 6.48 30.20 -3.82
C THR A 36 6.18 30.25 -2.32
N GLN A 37 5.28 29.38 -1.87
CA GLN A 37 4.92 29.23 -0.47
C GLN A 37 5.04 27.77 -0.04
N SER A 38 5.29 27.56 1.25
CA SER A 38 5.38 26.23 1.85
C SER A 38 4.29 26.07 2.89
N TYR A 39 3.63 24.92 2.89
CA TYR A 39 2.60 24.54 3.85
C TYR A 39 2.95 23.18 4.45
N ASP A 40 2.44 22.90 5.64
CA ASP A 40 2.46 21.53 6.16
C ASP A 40 1.41 20.65 5.44
N THR A 41 1.45 19.34 5.68
CA THR A 41 0.56 18.36 5.05
C THR A 41 -0.69 18.03 5.87
N PHE A 42 -0.97 18.76 6.96
CA PHE A 42 -2.22 18.60 7.71
C PHE A 42 -3.40 19.18 6.93
N THR A 43 -4.59 18.60 7.13
CA THR A 43 -5.80 19.00 6.39
C THR A 43 -6.11 20.50 6.49
N ARG A 44 -5.86 21.12 7.64
CA ARG A 44 -6.06 22.58 7.81
C ARG A 44 -5.15 23.35 6.85
N SER A 45 -3.86 23.10 6.87
CA SER A 45 -2.88 23.83 6.06
C SER A 45 -3.01 23.51 4.57
N LEU A 46 -3.42 22.29 4.21
CA LEU A 46 -3.80 21.96 2.83
C LEU A 46 -5.07 22.70 2.37
N THR A 47 -5.98 23.01 3.29
CA THR A 47 -7.18 23.81 3.00
C THR A 47 -6.81 25.28 2.81
N GLU A 48 -5.94 25.83 3.65
CA GLU A 48 -5.37 27.18 3.50
C GLU A 48 -4.63 27.32 2.17
N LEU A 49 -3.81 26.33 1.81
CA LEU A 49 -3.13 26.26 0.52
C LEU A 49 -4.13 26.27 -0.65
N ARG A 50 -5.20 25.47 -0.58
CA ARG A 50 -6.26 25.48 -1.60
C ARG A 50 -6.92 26.86 -1.73
N GLU A 51 -7.25 27.48 -0.60
CA GLU A 51 -7.88 28.81 -0.56
C GLU A 51 -6.97 29.88 -1.17
N TRP A 52 -5.67 29.83 -0.87
CA TRP A 52 -4.68 30.70 -1.51
C TRP A 52 -4.65 30.51 -3.02
N LEU A 53 -4.60 29.26 -3.52
CA LEU A 53 -4.63 28.97 -4.96
C LEU A 53 -5.93 29.47 -5.64
N MET A 54 -7.08 29.31 -4.97
CA MET A 54 -8.37 29.80 -5.46
C MET A 54 -8.41 31.33 -5.49
N SER A 55 -7.84 32.01 -4.49
CA SER A 55 -7.79 33.48 -4.44
C SER A 55 -7.00 34.08 -5.61
N LEU A 56 -6.01 33.33 -6.12
CA LEU A 56 -5.21 33.69 -7.29
C LEU A 56 -5.85 33.24 -8.61
N GLY A 57 -6.98 32.53 -8.57
CA GLY A 57 -7.63 31.98 -9.76
C GLY A 57 -6.79 30.92 -10.48
N ILE A 58 -6.03 30.11 -9.74
CA ILE A 58 -5.28 28.99 -10.30
C ILE A 58 -6.26 27.94 -10.85
N THR A 59 -6.07 27.55 -12.11
CA THR A 59 -6.92 26.56 -12.78
C THR A 59 -6.27 25.20 -12.92
N HIS A 60 -4.93 25.17 -12.97
CA HIS A 60 -4.12 23.97 -13.14
C HIS A 60 -3.11 23.81 -12.01
N VAL A 61 -3.05 22.63 -11.43
CA VAL A 61 -2.06 22.24 -10.43
C VAL A 61 -1.36 21.00 -10.94
N ALA A 62 -0.03 20.97 -10.91
CA ALA A 62 0.77 19.79 -11.19
C ALA A 62 1.61 19.40 -9.97
N MET A 63 1.66 18.11 -9.68
CA MET A 63 2.44 17.58 -8.57
C MET A 63 3.09 16.24 -8.91
N GLU A 64 4.31 16.03 -8.42
CA GLU A 64 5.05 14.78 -8.64
C GLU A 64 4.45 13.61 -7.85
N SER A 65 4.21 12.50 -8.54
CA SER A 65 3.66 11.28 -7.96
C SER A 65 4.74 10.36 -7.42
N THR A 66 5.22 10.59 -6.19
CA THR A 66 5.96 9.55 -5.45
C THR A 66 5.15 9.05 -4.26
N GLY A 67 4.77 7.77 -4.29
CA GLY A 67 3.99 7.15 -3.22
C GLY A 67 2.56 7.68 -3.10
N VAL A 68 2.08 7.80 -1.86
CA VAL A 68 0.68 8.12 -1.52
C VAL A 68 0.45 9.59 -1.14
N TYR A 69 1.51 10.39 -1.01
CA TYR A 69 1.44 11.75 -0.44
C TYR A 69 0.67 12.77 -1.28
N TRP A 70 0.43 12.48 -2.56
CA TRP A 70 -0.45 13.31 -3.39
C TRP A 70 -1.94 13.13 -3.04
N LYS A 71 -2.35 11.99 -2.44
CA LYS A 71 -3.77 11.68 -2.17
C LYS A 71 -4.41 12.69 -1.20
N PRO A 72 -3.80 13.07 -0.05
CA PRO A 72 -4.36 14.09 0.84
C PRO A 72 -4.62 15.43 0.15
N ILE A 73 -3.68 15.90 -0.68
CA ILE A 73 -3.83 17.15 -1.43
C ILE A 73 -4.95 17.02 -2.45
N TYR A 74 -4.97 15.92 -3.22
CA TYR A 74 -6.03 15.64 -4.19
C TYR A 74 -7.41 15.63 -3.53
N ASN A 75 -7.56 15.01 -2.35
CA ASN A 75 -8.83 14.97 -1.63
C ASN A 75 -9.35 16.35 -1.21
N VAL A 76 -8.46 17.29 -0.88
CA VAL A 76 -8.83 18.66 -0.49
C VAL A 76 -9.14 19.51 -1.73
N PHE A 77 -8.43 19.29 -2.83
CA PHE A 77 -8.53 20.09 -4.05
C PHE A 77 -9.65 19.63 -4.98
N GLU A 78 -10.00 18.34 -4.98
CA GLU A 78 -11.06 17.74 -5.82
C GLU A 78 -12.38 18.51 -5.63
N GLY A 79 -13.00 18.90 -6.75
CA GLY A 79 -14.22 19.72 -6.78
C GLY A 79 -14.02 21.23 -6.67
N ASN A 80 -12.81 21.71 -6.32
CA ASN A 80 -12.51 23.15 -6.17
C ASN A 80 -11.55 23.66 -7.25
N ILE A 81 -10.53 22.86 -7.61
CA ILE A 81 -9.58 23.19 -8.67
C ILE A 81 -9.89 22.32 -9.90
N PRO A 82 -10.11 22.92 -11.09
CA PRO A 82 -10.56 22.17 -12.28
C PRO A 82 -9.58 21.09 -12.75
N HIS A 83 -8.28 21.38 -12.73
CA HIS A 83 -7.28 20.48 -13.31
C HIS A 83 -6.17 20.17 -12.30
N ILE A 84 -6.23 18.97 -11.71
CA ILE A 84 -5.23 18.47 -10.76
C ILE A 84 -4.43 17.35 -11.46
N TRP A 85 -3.21 17.65 -11.87
CA TRP A 85 -2.34 16.79 -12.65
C TRP A 85 -1.33 16.08 -11.76
N ILE A 86 -1.46 14.76 -11.68
CA ILE A 86 -0.47 13.90 -11.06
C ILE A 86 0.51 13.45 -12.13
N VAL A 87 1.78 13.84 -12.02
CA VAL A 87 2.81 13.57 -13.04
C VAL A 87 3.83 12.55 -12.57
N ASN A 88 4.28 11.70 -13.49
CA ASN A 88 5.28 10.69 -13.19
C ASN A 88 6.66 11.36 -13.00
N ALA A 89 7.30 11.09 -11.86
CA ALA A 89 8.67 11.50 -11.53
C ALA A 89 9.66 11.33 -12.68
N ARG A 90 9.57 10.23 -13.43
CA ARG A 90 10.46 9.92 -14.56
C ARG A 90 10.38 10.96 -15.69
N HIS A 91 9.26 11.65 -15.84
CA HIS A 91 9.05 12.68 -16.86
C HIS A 91 9.48 14.08 -16.41
N ILE A 92 9.70 14.29 -15.11
CA ILE A 92 10.05 15.59 -14.52
C ILE A 92 11.56 15.69 -14.23
N LYS A 93 12.30 14.56 -14.26
CA LYS A 93 13.70 14.47 -13.84
C LYS A 93 14.57 15.62 -14.37
N ASN A 94 15.07 16.41 -13.44
CA ASN A 94 16.05 17.46 -13.67
C ASN A 94 17.46 16.92 -13.93
N VAL A 95 18.30 17.76 -14.55
CA VAL A 95 19.74 17.57 -14.67
C VAL A 95 20.38 17.55 -13.26
N PRO A 96 21.28 16.60 -12.93
CA PRO A 96 21.90 16.55 -11.61
C PRO A 96 22.67 17.84 -11.29
N GLY A 97 22.49 18.43 -10.10
CA GLY A 97 23.38 19.49 -9.61
C GLY A 97 22.82 20.52 -8.62
N HIS A 98 21.51 20.77 -8.54
CA HIS A 98 20.96 21.85 -7.69
C HIS A 98 19.52 21.59 -7.23
N LYS A 99 19.30 20.51 -6.45
CA LYS A 99 17.95 20.10 -6.01
C LYS A 99 17.58 20.73 -4.67
N THR A 100 16.60 21.64 -4.68
CA THR A 100 15.89 22.13 -3.48
C THR A 100 14.40 22.05 -3.77
N ASP A 101 13.57 21.81 -2.75
CA ASP A 101 12.11 21.65 -2.90
C ASP A 101 11.45 22.87 -3.58
N ARG A 102 12.03 24.06 -3.36
CA ARG A 102 11.66 25.29 -4.07
C ARG A 102 12.01 25.24 -5.56
N ASN A 103 13.21 24.79 -5.92
CA ASN A 103 13.59 24.68 -7.32
C ASN A 103 12.75 23.62 -8.05
N ASP A 104 12.37 22.54 -7.36
CA ASP A 104 11.54 21.47 -7.92
C ASP A 104 10.09 21.94 -8.16
N SER A 105 9.47 22.61 -7.20
CA SER A 105 8.14 23.21 -7.40
C SER A 105 8.13 24.29 -8.49
N GLU A 106 9.16 25.13 -8.56
CA GLU A 106 9.33 26.12 -9.64
C GLU A 106 9.50 25.44 -11.02
N TRP A 107 10.26 24.35 -11.08
CA TRP A 107 10.47 23.57 -12.29
C TRP A 107 9.19 22.89 -12.78
N ILE A 108 8.44 22.26 -11.87
CA ILE A 108 7.13 21.65 -12.19
C ILE A 108 6.17 22.73 -12.70
N CYS A 109 6.15 23.90 -12.06
CA CYS A 109 5.32 25.03 -12.49
C CYS A 109 5.69 25.46 -13.90
N GLN A 110 6.98 25.63 -14.19
CA GLN A 110 7.45 25.99 -15.53
C GLN A 110 7.00 24.98 -16.59
N LEU A 111 7.24 23.67 -16.36
CA LEU A 111 6.85 22.61 -17.29
C LEU A 111 5.33 22.56 -17.50
N LEU A 112 4.54 22.79 -16.45
CA LEU A 112 3.09 22.88 -16.53
C LEU A 112 2.67 24.04 -17.45
N MET A 113 3.21 25.24 -17.21
CA MET A 113 2.83 26.45 -17.94
C MET A 113 3.13 26.37 -19.43
N VAL A 114 4.14 25.61 -19.84
CA VAL A 114 4.53 25.44 -21.25
C VAL A 114 3.95 24.17 -21.89
N GLY A 115 3.11 23.43 -21.16
CA GLY A 115 2.41 22.24 -21.68
C GLY A 115 3.28 20.99 -21.89
N LEU A 116 4.43 20.90 -21.21
CA LEU A 116 5.35 19.76 -21.33
C LEU A 116 5.01 18.59 -20.39
N LEU A 117 4.04 18.77 -19.49
CA LEU A 117 3.60 17.75 -18.55
C LEU A 117 2.51 16.86 -19.15
N LYS A 118 2.66 15.54 -18.96
CA LYS A 118 1.63 14.55 -19.30
C LYS A 118 0.96 14.03 -18.02
N PRO A 119 -0.31 14.36 -17.74
CA PRO A 119 -0.99 13.90 -16.54
C PRO A 119 -1.19 12.38 -16.54
N SER A 120 -1.05 11.79 -15.36
CA SER A 120 -1.46 10.41 -15.12
C SER A 120 -2.98 10.33 -15.03
N PHE A 121 -3.55 9.25 -15.55
CA PHE A 121 -4.99 9.04 -15.46
C PHE A 121 -5.39 8.74 -14.01
N ILE A 122 -6.33 9.51 -13.48
CA ILE A 122 -6.97 9.29 -12.19
C ILE A 122 -8.43 8.93 -12.42
N PRO A 123 -8.86 7.72 -12.07
CA PRO A 123 -10.27 7.34 -12.18
C PRO A 123 -11.16 8.21 -11.29
N PRO A 124 -12.46 8.33 -11.61
CA PRO A 124 -13.46 8.91 -10.72
C PRO A 124 -13.42 8.28 -9.32
N ARG A 125 -13.84 9.03 -8.31
CA ARG A 125 -13.80 8.63 -6.89
C ARG A 125 -14.38 7.24 -6.63
N GLU A 126 -15.57 6.95 -7.14
CA GLU A 126 -16.24 5.65 -6.96
C GLU A 126 -15.37 4.48 -7.47
N GLN A 127 -14.70 4.65 -8.61
CA GLN A 127 -13.80 3.64 -9.16
C GLN A 127 -12.53 3.49 -8.32
N ARG A 128 -11.99 4.59 -7.77
CA ARG A 128 -10.83 4.55 -6.87
C ARG A 128 -11.15 3.77 -5.59
N GLU A 129 -12.28 4.06 -4.97
CA GLU A 129 -12.74 3.39 -3.75
C GLU A 129 -12.96 1.89 -3.96
N LEU A 130 -13.65 1.50 -5.03
CA LEU A 130 -13.82 0.08 -5.40
C LEU A 130 -12.47 -0.62 -5.68
N ARG A 131 -11.53 0.06 -6.35
CA ARG A 131 -10.20 -0.50 -6.61
C ARG A 131 -9.40 -0.69 -5.33
N ASP A 132 -9.49 0.24 -4.38
CA ASP A 132 -8.78 0.13 -3.11
C ASP A 132 -9.34 -1.05 -2.29
N LEU A 133 -10.68 -1.22 -2.21
CA LEU A 133 -11.31 -2.36 -1.54
C LEU A 133 -10.97 -3.71 -2.18
N THR A 134 -11.07 -3.82 -3.50
CA THR A 134 -10.80 -5.08 -4.22
C THR A 134 -9.32 -5.48 -4.15
N ARG A 135 -8.41 -4.51 -4.21
CA ARG A 135 -6.97 -4.75 -4.01
C ARG A 135 -6.66 -5.17 -2.58
N PHE A 136 -7.29 -4.52 -1.59
CA PHE A 136 -7.14 -4.91 -0.19
C PHE A 136 -7.61 -6.35 0.03
N ARG A 137 -8.82 -6.70 -0.43
CA ARG A 137 -9.34 -8.08 -0.35
C ARG A 137 -8.38 -9.08 -1.00
N ARG A 138 -7.88 -8.80 -2.21
CA ARG A 138 -6.90 -9.68 -2.88
C ARG A 138 -5.63 -9.84 -2.04
N LYS A 139 -5.13 -8.76 -1.43
CA LYS A 139 -3.93 -8.81 -0.58
C LYS A 139 -4.16 -9.66 0.67
N VAL A 140 -5.31 -9.51 1.33
CA VAL A 140 -5.70 -10.32 2.49
C VAL A 140 -5.78 -11.80 2.12
N ILE A 141 -6.43 -12.14 1.01
CA ILE A 141 -6.49 -13.54 0.53
C ILE A 141 -5.08 -14.11 0.29
N GLN A 142 -4.20 -13.33 -0.36
CA GLN A 142 -2.81 -13.74 -0.58
C GLN A 142 -2.05 -13.92 0.74
N MET A 143 -2.30 -13.08 1.75
CA MET A 143 -1.71 -13.21 3.08
C MET A 143 -2.19 -14.48 3.80
N VAL A 144 -3.48 -14.81 3.71
CA VAL A 144 -4.02 -16.07 4.26
C VAL A 144 -3.32 -17.28 3.63
N SER A 145 -3.22 -17.33 2.29
CA SER A 145 -2.51 -18.42 1.60
C SER A 145 -1.03 -18.47 1.99
N ALA A 146 -0.36 -17.32 2.08
CA ALA A 146 1.04 -17.26 2.50
C ALA A 146 1.24 -17.75 3.94
N ASN A 147 0.34 -17.41 4.85
CA ASN A 147 0.39 -17.85 6.25
C ASN A 147 0.13 -19.36 6.38
N LYS A 148 -0.84 -19.91 5.65
CA LYS A 148 -1.08 -21.37 5.59
C LYS A 148 0.18 -22.12 5.12
N ASN A 149 0.81 -21.65 4.06
CA ASN A 149 2.06 -22.24 3.56
C ASN A 149 3.21 -22.11 4.56
N ARG A 150 3.25 -21.00 5.33
CA ARG A 150 4.24 -20.80 6.38
C ARG A 150 4.06 -21.80 7.52
N ILE A 151 2.83 -22.05 7.97
CA ILE A 151 2.53 -23.05 9.01
C ILE A 151 3.02 -24.43 8.55
N ILE A 152 2.67 -24.86 7.33
CA ILE A 152 3.10 -26.16 6.79
C ILE A 152 4.63 -26.24 6.78
N ARG A 153 5.32 -25.20 6.28
CA ARG A 153 6.79 -25.18 6.27
C ARG A 153 7.38 -25.30 7.67
N THR A 154 6.79 -24.66 8.67
CA THR A 154 7.23 -24.74 10.06
C THR A 154 7.02 -26.14 10.65
N LEU A 155 5.90 -26.79 10.33
CA LEU A 155 5.64 -28.17 10.74
C LEU A 155 6.65 -29.14 10.09
N GLU A 156 6.89 -28.99 8.78
CA GLU A 156 7.85 -29.81 8.04
C GLU A 156 9.28 -29.68 8.59
N ASP A 157 9.70 -28.47 8.97
CA ASP A 157 10.98 -28.18 9.65
C ASP A 157 11.06 -28.78 11.08
N GLY A 158 9.90 -29.04 11.68
CA GLY A 158 9.76 -29.79 12.93
C GLY A 158 9.64 -31.30 12.74
N ASN A 159 9.77 -31.83 11.53
CA ASN A 159 9.47 -33.23 11.19
C ASN A 159 8.00 -33.65 11.40
N VAL A 160 7.08 -32.70 11.59
CA VAL A 160 5.64 -32.96 11.66
C VAL A 160 5.09 -33.04 10.24
N LYS A 161 4.60 -34.22 9.83
CA LYS A 161 4.26 -34.59 8.44
C LYS A 161 2.75 -34.57 8.14
N LEU A 162 2.02 -33.60 8.69
CA LEU A 162 0.57 -33.49 8.44
C LEU A 162 0.21 -33.40 6.95
N SER A 163 1.08 -32.83 6.12
CA SER A 163 0.87 -32.72 4.67
C SER A 163 0.87 -34.06 3.92
N SER A 164 1.46 -35.10 4.52
CA SER A 164 1.48 -36.46 3.97
C SER A 164 0.21 -37.23 4.27
N VAL A 165 -0.47 -36.95 5.39
CA VAL A 165 -1.62 -37.72 5.87
C VAL A 165 -2.96 -37.01 5.70
N LEU A 166 -2.97 -35.68 5.53
CA LEU A 166 -4.17 -34.87 5.34
C LEU A 166 -4.18 -34.20 3.97
N SER A 167 -5.31 -34.34 3.26
CA SER A 167 -5.53 -33.66 1.97
C SER A 167 -5.78 -32.14 2.12
N ASP A 168 -6.26 -31.70 3.28
CA ASP A 168 -6.41 -30.29 3.65
C ASP A 168 -5.71 -30.00 4.98
N THR A 169 -4.53 -29.39 4.89
CA THR A 169 -3.70 -28.98 6.04
C THR A 169 -4.20 -27.72 6.74
N SER A 170 -5.30 -27.13 6.27
CA SER A 170 -6.00 -26.00 6.89
C SER A 170 -7.44 -26.32 7.28
N GLY A 171 -7.85 -27.59 7.18
CA GLY A 171 -9.18 -28.06 7.56
C GLY A 171 -9.31 -28.31 9.06
N SER A 172 -10.52 -28.61 9.53
CA SER A 172 -10.83 -28.72 10.97
C SER A 172 -9.95 -29.71 11.74
N THR A 173 -9.64 -30.87 11.15
CA THR A 173 -8.77 -31.88 11.78
C THR A 173 -7.34 -31.39 11.86
N ALA A 174 -6.80 -30.79 10.79
CA ALA A 174 -5.46 -30.22 10.79
C ALA A 174 -5.31 -29.11 11.84
N THR A 175 -6.27 -28.18 11.90
CA THR A 175 -6.24 -27.08 12.88
C THR A 175 -6.22 -27.60 14.31
N LYS A 176 -7.09 -28.54 14.67
CA LYS A 176 -7.10 -29.12 16.02
C LYS A 176 -5.80 -29.85 16.37
N LEU A 177 -5.21 -30.59 15.43
CA LEU A 177 -3.90 -31.22 15.64
C LEU A 177 -2.81 -30.19 15.88
N ILE A 178 -2.78 -29.13 15.06
CA ILE A 178 -1.81 -28.05 15.20
C ILE A 178 -1.97 -27.34 16.55
N ASP A 179 -3.20 -27.07 16.99
CA ASP A 179 -3.47 -26.45 18.29
C ASP A 179 -2.96 -27.34 19.44
N MET A 180 -3.24 -28.65 19.41
CA MET A 180 -2.75 -29.59 20.42
C MET A 180 -1.21 -29.71 20.44
N LEU A 181 -0.56 -29.67 19.28
CA LEU A 181 0.89 -29.63 19.17
C LEU A 181 1.47 -28.32 19.73
N CYS A 182 0.77 -27.21 19.53
CA CYS A 182 1.18 -25.90 20.05
C CYS A 182 1.00 -25.78 21.57
N ASP A 183 0.02 -26.48 22.14
CA ASP A 183 -0.13 -26.64 23.60
C ASP A 183 1.02 -27.44 24.24
N GLY A 184 1.91 -28.04 23.44
CA GLY A 184 3.03 -28.85 23.93
C GLY A 184 2.59 -30.18 24.52
N ARG A 185 1.40 -30.68 24.17
CA ARG A 185 0.90 -31.97 24.64
C ARG A 185 1.49 -33.10 23.80
N GLU A 186 1.83 -34.21 24.46
CA GLU A 186 2.03 -35.47 23.75
C GLU A 186 0.66 -36.00 23.32
N LEU A 187 0.50 -36.19 22.01
CA LEU A 187 -0.74 -36.71 21.43
C LEU A 187 -0.83 -38.22 21.64
N THR A 188 -2.04 -38.70 21.88
CA THR A 188 -2.37 -40.13 21.98
C THR A 188 -3.25 -40.57 20.81
N LEU A 189 -3.40 -41.88 20.60
CA LEU A 189 -4.32 -42.42 19.60
C LEU A 189 -5.77 -41.96 19.84
N GLN A 190 -6.18 -41.86 21.11
CA GLN A 190 -7.52 -41.39 21.46
C GLN A 190 -7.75 -39.94 21.03
N ASP A 191 -6.74 -39.07 21.21
CA ASP A 191 -6.83 -37.67 20.78
C ASP A 191 -7.04 -37.57 19.26
N ILE A 192 -6.37 -38.42 18.49
CA ILE A 192 -6.54 -38.50 17.03
C ILE A 192 -7.96 -38.97 16.70
N ASP A 193 -8.41 -40.08 17.27
CA ASP A 193 -9.73 -40.67 17.01
C ASP A 193 -10.89 -39.71 17.30
N ASP A 194 -10.77 -38.90 18.35
CA ASP A 194 -11.78 -37.93 18.77
C ASP A 194 -11.97 -36.79 17.76
N ILE A 195 -10.95 -36.47 16.96
CA ILE A 195 -10.98 -35.33 16.03
C ILE A 195 -10.88 -35.72 14.56
N ARG A 196 -10.55 -36.99 14.27
CA ARG A 196 -10.37 -37.49 12.90
C ARG A 196 -11.69 -37.43 12.15
N HIS A 197 -11.68 -36.75 11.01
CA HIS A 197 -12.87 -36.72 10.16
C HIS A 197 -13.08 -38.08 9.47
N LYS A 198 -14.33 -38.50 9.27
CA LYS A 198 -14.68 -39.78 8.63
C LYS A 198 -14.16 -39.98 7.20
N ARG A 199 -13.67 -38.91 6.56
CA ARG A 199 -13.11 -38.90 5.20
C ARG A 199 -11.58 -38.96 5.19
N CYS A 200 -10.92 -39.00 6.34
CA CYS A 200 -9.49 -39.26 6.41
C CYS A 200 -9.22 -40.71 5.99
N HIS A 201 -8.34 -40.90 5.00
CA HIS A 201 -8.02 -42.21 4.46
C HIS A 201 -6.94 -42.95 5.25
N HIS A 202 -6.04 -42.20 5.90
CA HIS A 202 -4.96 -42.73 6.72
C HIS A 202 -5.47 -43.20 8.09
N SER A 203 -4.79 -44.20 8.66
CA SER A 203 -5.12 -44.73 9.98
C SER A 203 -4.80 -43.73 11.10
N SER A 204 -5.34 -43.96 12.29
CA SER A 204 -5.04 -43.10 13.44
C SER A 204 -3.60 -43.28 13.89
N GLU A 205 -3.00 -44.47 13.69
CA GLU A 205 -1.57 -44.67 13.94
C GLU A 205 -0.71 -43.86 12.97
N GLU A 206 -1.02 -43.85 11.67
CA GLU A 206 -0.28 -43.06 10.67
C GLU A 206 -0.41 -41.55 10.94
N MET A 207 -1.59 -41.09 11.35
CA MET A 207 -1.80 -39.69 11.72
C MET A 207 -1.06 -39.31 12.99
N LEU A 208 -1.00 -40.21 13.98
CA LEU A 208 -0.23 -40.00 15.20
C LEU A 208 1.27 -39.92 14.89
N GLU A 209 1.78 -40.85 14.08
CA GLU A 209 3.17 -40.84 13.62
C GLU A 209 3.52 -39.55 12.87
N ALA A 210 2.63 -39.06 12.02
CA ALA A 210 2.80 -37.78 11.34
C ALA A 210 2.83 -36.57 12.29
N CYS A 211 2.29 -36.69 13.50
CA CYS A 211 2.35 -35.64 14.53
C CYS A 211 3.64 -35.70 15.36
N THR A 212 4.38 -36.81 15.30
CA THR A 212 5.63 -36.99 16.04
C THR A 212 6.74 -36.12 15.45
N GLY A 213 7.28 -35.20 16.25
CA GLY A 213 8.30 -34.26 15.79
C GLY A 213 8.82 -33.32 16.87
N TYR A 214 9.60 -32.32 16.45
CA TYR A 214 10.27 -31.35 17.30
C TYR A 214 9.62 -29.97 17.22
N MET A 215 8.65 -29.72 18.11
CA MET A 215 7.95 -28.45 18.26
C MET A 215 8.62 -27.55 19.30
N THR A 216 9.68 -26.85 18.92
CA THR A 216 10.35 -25.87 19.80
C THR A 216 9.55 -24.58 19.93
N GLY A 217 9.85 -23.76 20.95
CA GLY A 217 9.08 -22.54 21.25
C GLY A 217 8.91 -21.56 20.07
N HIS A 218 9.92 -21.43 19.19
CA HIS A 218 9.81 -20.56 18.00
C HIS A 218 8.82 -21.11 16.95
N LYS A 219 8.71 -22.45 16.84
CA LYS A 219 7.78 -23.11 15.91
C LYS A 219 6.35 -23.00 16.42
N ILE A 220 6.16 -23.23 17.72
CA ILE A 220 4.89 -23.00 18.41
C ILE A 220 4.43 -21.55 18.20
N TYR A 221 5.30 -20.57 18.49
CA TYR A 221 5.00 -19.16 18.25
C TYR A 221 4.58 -18.89 16.79
N THR A 222 5.33 -19.42 15.83
CA THR A 222 5.04 -19.22 14.40
C THR A 222 3.70 -19.82 13.97
N CYS A 223 3.33 -20.98 14.52
CA CYS A 223 2.05 -21.64 14.24
C CYS A 223 0.87 -20.88 14.89
N CYS A 224 1.02 -20.44 16.14
CA CYS A 224 -0.03 -19.70 16.87
C CYS A 224 -0.30 -18.30 16.30
N ASP A 225 0.75 -17.54 15.96
CA ASP A 225 0.59 -16.17 15.46
C ASP A 225 -0.03 -16.17 14.04
N ALA A 226 0.25 -17.23 13.27
CA ALA A 226 -0.36 -17.47 11.96
C ALA A 226 -1.80 -18.00 12.03
N SER A 227 -2.18 -18.73 13.09
CA SER A 227 -3.54 -19.26 13.27
C SER A 227 -4.53 -18.21 13.76
N VAL A 228 -4.13 -17.31 14.68
CA VAL A 228 -4.94 -16.16 15.14
C VAL A 228 -5.28 -15.21 13.99
N SER A 229 -4.40 -15.11 12.99
CA SER A 229 -4.62 -14.30 11.79
C SER A 229 -5.53 -14.95 10.73
N ALA A 230 -5.83 -16.24 10.85
CA ALA A 230 -6.56 -17.02 9.83
C ALA A 230 -8.03 -17.30 10.19
N THR A 231 -8.42 -17.13 11.47
CA THR A 231 -9.77 -17.38 11.99
C THR A 231 -10.68 -16.15 12.02
N ALA A 232 -10.18 -14.97 11.63
CA ALA A 232 -11.01 -13.78 11.42
C ALA A 232 -11.71 -13.84 10.04
N ASN A 233 -12.72 -14.70 9.92
CA ASN A 233 -13.72 -14.69 8.85
C ASN A 233 -15.09 -15.04 9.41
#